data_AF-A0A7R9JH73-F1
#
_entry.id   AF-A0A7R9JH73-F1
#
_cell.length_a   1.000
_cell.length_b   1.000
_cell.length_c   1.000
_cell.angle_alpha   90.00
_cell.angle_beta   90.00
_cell.angle_gamma   90.00
#
_symmetry.space_group_name_H-M   'P 1'
#
loop_
_entity.id
_entity.type
_entity.pdbx_description
1 polymer ?
#
loop_
_entity_poly.entity_id
_entity_poly.type
_entity_poly.pdbx_seq_one_letter_code
_entity_poly.pdbx_strand_id
1 'polypeptide(L)'
;MFLSDDAQSGLDKYTFSNALALSVKLGIWEASLDNYVDSIEYITDDLKKGIKINISQEDVLRKTGELFALRHHINLSSDLLDTPDFYWDHEQQEALYQQMCSYLSINRRTRVMNEKLNHCVELVELLSSHLSDRHHSPSDIVNNRLDNGSDVKLSWQPPFDVLGGATGYPTATVMAS
;
A
#
# COMPACT_ATOMS: atom_id res chain seq x y z
N MET A 1 8.79 49.58 -29.43
CA MET A 1 8.36 48.37 -30.17
C MET A 1 9.40 47.24 -30.12
N PHE A 2 10.70 47.49 -29.89
CA PHE A 2 11.71 46.41 -29.79
C PHE A 2 11.78 45.71 -28.40
N LEU A 3 11.45 46.40 -27.31
CA LEU A 3 11.53 45.82 -25.95
C LEU A 3 10.48 44.73 -25.67
N SER A 4 9.36 44.74 -26.40
CA SER A 4 8.27 43.77 -26.24
C SER A 4 8.62 42.38 -26.78
N ASP A 5 9.46 42.30 -27.82
CA ASP A 5 9.83 41.02 -28.45
C ASP A 5 10.87 40.27 -27.60
N ASP A 6 11.84 40.99 -27.02
CA ASP A 6 12.83 40.42 -26.10
C ASP A 6 12.20 39.96 -24.78
N ALA A 7 11.25 40.74 -24.24
CA ALA A 7 10.52 40.37 -23.03
C ALA A 7 9.63 39.13 -23.25
N GLN A 8 8.93 39.07 -24.39
CA GLN A 8 8.16 37.89 -24.78
C GLN A 8 9.06 36.65 -24.96
N SER A 9 10.22 36.82 -25.63
CA SER A 9 11.24 35.77 -25.76
C SER A 9 11.75 35.27 -24.40
N GLY A 10 11.89 36.16 -23.42
CA GLY A 10 12.30 35.82 -22.06
C GLY A 10 11.24 34.99 -21.31
N LEU A 11 9.97 35.42 -21.38
CA LEU A 11 8.86 34.71 -20.75
C LEU A 11 8.64 33.32 -21.36
N ASP A 12 8.75 33.20 -22.68
CA ASP A 12 8.64 31.90 -23.34
C ASP A 12 9.76 30.96 -22.87
N LYS A 13 11.02 31.41 -22.84
CA LYS A 13 12.16 30.63 -22.31
C LYS A 13 11.94 30.20 -20.86
N TYR A 14 11.39 31.08 -20.04
CA TYR A 14 11.01 30.74 -18.67
C TYR A 14 9.96 29.62 -18.66
N THR A 15 8.88 29.75 -19.44
CA THR A 15 7.82 28.75 -19.55
C THR A 15 8.36 27.38 -19.97
N PHE A 16 9.21 27.35 -21.00
CA PHE A 16 9.89 26.11 -21.44
C PHE A 16 10.72 25.50 -20.31
N SER A 17 11.54 26.32 -19.64
CA SER A 17 12.41 25.87 -18.55
C SER A 17 11.60 25.33 -17.37
N ASN A 18 10.47 25.98 -17.05
CA ASN A 18 9.58 25.58 -15.97
C ASN A 18 8.94 24.21 -16.26
N ALA A 19 8.36 24.02 -17.45
CA ALA A 19 7.79 22.73 -17.85
C ALA A 19 8.84 21.61 -17.90
N LEU A 20 10.07 21.91 -18.34
CA LEU A 20 11.18 20.95 -18.32
C LEU A 20 11.61 20.59 -16.88
N ALA A 21 11.70 21.57 -15.99
CA ALA A 21 12.02 21.32 -14.58
C ALA A 21 10.97 20.41 -13.93
N LEU A 22 9.68 20.63 -14.22
CA LEU A 22 8.60 19.76 -13.77
C LEU A 22 8.77 18.33 -14.29
N SER A 23 9.10 18.16 -15.59
CA SER A 23 9.32 16.84 -16.20
C SER A 23 10.49 16.08 -15.55
N VAL A 24 11.59 16.78 -15.24
CA VAL A 24 12.75 16.19 -14.55
C VAL A 24 12.38 15.79 -13.12
N LYS A 25 11.66 16.65 -12.39
CA LYS A 25 11.20 16.34 -11.03
C LYS A 25 10.30 15.10 -11.02
N LEU A 26 9.36 15.02 -11.96
CA LEU A 26 8.51 13.84 -12.14
C LEU A 26 9.34 12.58 -12.42
N GLY A 27 10.41 12.69 -13.22
CA GLY A 27 11.34 11.59 -13.48
C GLY A 27 12.06 11.07 -12.22
N ILE A 28 12.41 11.97 -11.28
CA ILE A 28 13.02 11.58 -10.00
C ILE A 28 12.03 10.78 -9.15
N TRP A 29 10.75 11.17 -9.15
CA TRP A 29 9.71 10.43 -8.42
C TRP A 29 9.41 9.09 -9.07
N GLU A 30 9.31 9.04 -10.40
CA GLU A 30 9.16 7.79 -11.15
C GLU A 30 10.29 6.82 -10.80
N ALA A 31 11.55 7.27 -10.83
CA ALA A 31 12.70 6.45 -10.47
C ALA A 31 12.66 6.00 -8.99
N SER A 32 12.21 6.86 -8.08
CA SER A 32 12.09 6.52 -6.66
C SER A 32 11.01 5.45 -6.43
N LEU A 33 9.90 5.51 -7.17
CA LEU A 33 8.86 4.49 -7.14
C LEU A 33 9.31 3.18 -7.78
N ASP A 34 10.01 3.23 -8.92
CA ASP A 34 10.53 2.03 -9.58
C ASP A 34 11.54 1.31 -8.66
N ASN A 35 12.43 2.04 -7.96
CA ASN A 35 13.32 1.44 -6.96
C ASN A 35 12.56 0.75 -5.81
N TYR A 36 11.43 1.33 -5.38
CA TYR A 36 10.58 0.69 -4.37
C TYR A 36 9.92 -0.58 -4.91
N VAL A 37 9.42 -0.55 -6.14
CA VAL A 37 8.82 -1.71 -6.83
C VAL A 37 9.83 -2.86 -6.96
N ASP A 38 11.05 -2.56 -7.39
CA ASP A 38 12.13 -3.56 -7.50
C ASP A 38 12.42 -4.19 -6.12
N SER A 39 12.34 -3.40 -5.05
CA SER A 39 12.60 -3.89 -3.69
C SER A 39 11.54 -4.84 -3.14
N ILE A 40 10.36 -4.93 -3.77
CA ILE A 40 9.26 -5.83 -3.39
C ILE A 40 8.95 -6.88 -4.45
N GLU A 41 9.66 -6.88 -5.58
CA GLU A 41 9.43 -7.79 -6.72
C GLU A 41 9.54 -9.26 -6.30
N TYR A 42 10.53 -9.61 -5.46
CA TYR A 42 10.68 -10.98 -4.97
C TYR A 42 9.43 -11.50 -4.24
N ILE A 43 8.66 -10.61 -3.59
CA ILE A 43 7.47 -10.97 -2.83
C ILE A 43 6.33 -11.37 -3.76
N THR A 44 6.11 -10.62 -4.84
CA THR A 44 5.09 -10.96 -5.84
C THR A 44 5.45 -12.26 -6.57
N ASP A 45 6.75 -12.50 -6.74
CA ASP A 45 7.29 -13.70 -7.36
C ASP A 45 7.09 -14.96 -6.49
N ASP A 46 7.28 -14.83 -5.17
CA ASP A 46 6.97 -15.88 -4.18
C ASP A 46 5.46 -16.17 -4.15
N LEU A 47 4.63 -15.12 -4.13
CA LEU A 47 3.16 -15.21 -4.18
C LEU A 47 2.69 -15.98 -5.42
N LYS A 48 3.23 -15.65 -6.59
CA LYS A 48 2.91 -16.30 -7.87
C LYS A 48 3.27 -17.79 -7.87
N LYS A 49 4.37 -18.18 -7.22
CA LYS A 49 4.80 -19.58 -7.10
C LYS A 49 4.00 -20.35 -6.05
N GLY A 50 3.18 -19.67 -5.24
CA GLY A 50 2.42 -20.28 -4.14
C GLY A 50 3.32 -20.82 -3.03
N ILE A 51 4.56 -20.30 -2.94
CA ILE A 51 5.53 -20.72 -1.92
C ILE A 51 5.43 -19.82 -0.69
N LYS A 52 6.04 -20.27 0.41
CA LYS A 52 6.10 -19.48 1.64
C LYS A 52 6.84 -18.16 1.38
N ILE A 53 6.13 -17.05 1.54
CA ILE A 53 6.70 -15.71 1.44
C ILE A 53 7.71 -15.51 2.57
N ASN A 54 8.97 -15.25 2.19
CA ASN A 54 10.06 -15.03 3.14
C ASN A 54 10.23 -13.54 3.49
N ILE A 55 9.22 -12.97 4.17
CA ILE A 55 9.26 -11.61 4.69
C ILE A 55 8.77 -11.59 6.15
N SER A 56 9.48 -10.88 7.02
CA SER A 56 9.07 -10.72 8.42
C SER A 56 8.00 -9.63 8.56
N GLN A 57 7.28 -9.63 9.69
CA GLN A 57 6.32 -8.57 9.99
C GLN A 57 6.98 -7.19 10.14
N GLU A 58 8.20 -7.16 10.68
CA GLU A 58 9.01 -5.94 10.77
C GLU A 58 9.38 -5.42 9.38
N ASP A 59 9.76 -6.30 8.46
CA ASP A 59 10.07 -5.94 7.07
C ASP A 59 8.85 -5.40 6.33
N VAL A 60 7.68 -6.03 6.52
CA VAL A 60 6.42 -5.51 5.96
C VAL A 60 6.13 -4.12 6.50
N LEU A 61 6.23 -3.91 7.82
CA LEU A 61 5.98 -2.59 8.42
C LEU A 61 6.97 -1.53 7.90
N ARG A 62 8.23 -1.90 7.70
CA ARG A 62 9.24 -1.03 7.10
C ARG A 62 8.90 -0.68 5.66
N LYS A 63 8.49 -1.65 4.84
CA LYS A 63 8.03 -1.41 3.46
C LYS A 63 6.79 -0.53 3.41
N THR A 64 5.84 -0.76 4.31
CA THR A 64 4.68 0.13 4.51
C THR A 64 5.15 1.56 4.78
N GLY A 65 6.08 1.77 5.72
CA GLY A 65 6.62 3.08 6.05
C GLY A 65 7.33 3.76 4.88
N GLU A 66 8.17 3.03 4.15
CA GLU A 66 8.85 3.51 2.94
C GLU A 66 7.84 3.99 1.89
N LEU A 67 6.79 3.20 1.63
CA LEU A 67 5.74 3.54 0.68
C LEU A 67 4.91 4.75 1.11
N PHE A 68 4.57 4.86 2.40
CA PHE A 68 3.88 6.02 2.94
C PHE A 68 4.72 7.29 2.82
N ALA A 69 6.02 7.22 3.11
CA ALA A 69 6.93 8.34 2.96
C ALA A 69 7.02 8.79 1.49
N LEU A 70 7.13 7.84 0.56
CA LEU A 70 7.13 8.13 -0.88
C LEU A 70 5.82 8.80 -1.33
N ARG A 71 4.67 8.23 -0.93
CA ARG A 71 3.35 8.80 -1.23
C ARG A 71 3.19 10.20 -0.65
N HIS A 72 3.62 10.42 0.58
CA HIS A 72 3.57 11.72 1.23
C HIS A 72 4.42 12.75 0.46
N HIS A 73 5.64 12.37 0.07
CA HIS A 73 6.54 13.25 -0.67
C HIS A 73 5.99 13.64 -2.06
N ILE A 74 5.41 12.68 -2.79
CA ILE A 74 4.75 12.91 -4.07
C ILE A 74 3.54 13.83 -3.89
N ASN A 75 2.66 13.52 -2.93
CA ASN A 75 1.43 14.28 -2.71
C ASN A 75 1.67 15.71 -2.23
N LEU A 76 2.64 15.94 -1.35
CA LEU A 76 2.99 17.29 -0.88
C LEU A 76 3.51 18.18 -2.02
N SER A 77 4.04 17.56 -3.07
CA SER A 77 4.51 18.27 -4.26
C SER A 77 3.50 18.25 -5.41
N SER A 78 2.29 17.70 -5.21
CA SER A 78 1.28 17.59 -6.26
C SER A 78 0.72 18.95 -6.67
N ASP A 79 0.73 19.94 -5.79
CA ASP A 79 0.38 21.34 -6.11
C ASP A 79 1.30 21.91 -7.22
N LEU A 80 2.48 21.31 -7.43
CA LEU A 80 3.39 21.68 -8.52
C LEU A 80 2.95 21.14 -9.90
N LEU A 81 1.96 20.24 -9.95
CA LEU A 81 1.41 19.68 -11.18
C LEU A 81 0.23 20.48 -11.72
N ASP A 82 -0.34 21.37 -10.91
CA ASP A 82 -1.30 22.36 -11.35
C ASP A 82 -0.60 23.50 -12.10
N THR A 83 -1.36 24.25 -12.90
CA THR A 83 -0.84 25.45 -13.55
C THR A 83 -0.34 26.43 -12.48
N PRO A 84 0.96 26.80 -12.46
CA PRO A 84 1.48 27.75 -11.48
C PRO A 84 0.78 29.11 -11.51
N ASP A 85 0.55 29.71 -10.35
CA ASP A 85 -0.09 31.03 -10.17
C ASP A 85 0.55 32.15 -11.01
N PHE A 86 1.85 32.00 -11.31
CA PHE A 86 2.56 32.88 -12.23
C PHE A 86 1.82 33.09 -13.56
N TYR A 87 1.07 32.10 -14.04
CA TYR A 87 0.41 32.19 -15.34
C TYR A 87 -0.98 32.85 -15.33
N TRP A 88 -1.56 33.17 -14.17
CA TRP A 88 -2.94 33.68 -14.07
C TRP A 88 -3.20 34.96 -14.87
N ASP A 89 -2.21 35.84 -14.95
CA ASP A 89 -2.28 37.09 -15.73
C ASP A 89 -1.58 36.99 -17.11
N HIS A 90 -1.16 35.79 -17.50
CA HIS A 90 -0.26 35.53 -18.63
C HIS A 90 -0.82 34.44 -19.57
N GLU A 91 -1.97 34.71 -20.20
CA GLU A 91 -2.72 33.75 -21.04
C GLU A 91 -1.86 33.06 -22.11
N GLN A 92 -0.97 33.80 -22.79
CA GLN A 92 -0.11 33.23 -23.83
C GLN A 92 0.89 32.22 -23.23
N GLN A 93 1.49 32.55 -22.09
CA GLN A 93 2.44 31.69 -21.41
C GLN A 93 1.73 30.49 -20.76
N GLU A 94 0.51 30.67 -20.27
CA GLU A 94 -0.32 29.56 -19.80
C GLU A 94 -0.57 28.55 -20.93
N ALA A 95 -1.01 29.03 -22.10
CA ALA A 95 -1.27 28.18 -23.25
C ALA A 95 0.01 27.46 -23.72
N LEU A 96 1.17 28.12 -23.68
CA LEU A 96 2.45 27.52 -23.99
C LEU A 96 2.87 26.47 -22.94
N TYR A 97 2.66 26.76 -21.66
CA TYR A 97 2.95 25.84 -20.56
C TYR A 97 2.12 24.56 -20.68
N GLN A 98 0.81 24.69 -20.93
CA GLN A 98 -0.08 23.56 -21.12
C GLN A 98 0.32 22.72 -22.35
N GLN A 99 0.71 23.36 -23.46
CA GLN A 99 1.25 22.67 -24.64
C GLN A 99 2.52 21.89 -24.29
N MET A 100 3.44 22.49 -23.53
CA MET A 100 4.66 21.82 -23.08
C MET A 100 4.37 20.65 -22.14
N CYS A 101 3.45 20.79 -21.19
CA CYS A 101 3.03 19.70 -20.31
C CYS A 101 2.39 18.54 -21.10
N SER A 102 1.63 18.85 -22.15
CA SER A 102 1.10 17.85 -23.08
C SER A 102 2.23 17.16 -23.87
N TYR A 103 3.15 17.94 -24.46
CA TYR A 103 4.29 17.44 -25.22
C TYR A 103 5.18 16.51 -24.38
N LEU A 104 5.48 16.90 -23.14
CA LEU A 104 6.26 16.12 -22.18
C LEU A 104 5.45 15.00 -21.49
N SER A 105 4.18 14.83 -21.87
CA SER A 105 3.27 13.81 -21.36
C SER A 105 3.11 13.81 -19.84
N ILE A 106 3.19 14.98 -19.20
CA ILE A 106 3.18 15.14 -17.74
C ILE A 106 1.93 14.49 -17.14
N ASN A 107 0.74 14.84 -17.63
CA ASN A 107 -0.53 14.31 -17.11
C ASN A 107 -0.64 12.78 -17.20
N ARG A 108 -0.19 12.21 -18.33
CA ARG A 108 -0.19 10.75 -18.53
C ARG A 108 0.80 10.06 -17.58
N ARG A 109 2.02 10.59 -17.48
CA ARG A 109 3.08 10.06 -16.61
C ARG A 109 2.67 10.09 -15.14
N THR A 110 2.13 11.22 -14.68
CA THR A 110 1.55 11.36 -13.33
C THR A 110 0.47 10.31 -13.07
N ARG A 111 -0.44 10.07 -14.02
CA ARG A 111 -1.48 9.04 -13.87
C ARG A 111 -0.88 7.64 -13.69
N VAL A 112 0.05 7.25 -14.57
CA VAL A 112 0.71 5.93 -14.50
C VAL A 112 1.47 5.76 -13.19
N MET A 113 2.17 6.79 -12.74
CA MET A 113 2.88 6.77 -11.47
C MET A 113 1.92 6.59 -10.28
N ASN A 114 0.77 7.30 -10.28
CA ASN A 114 -0.25 7.15 -9.24
C ASN A 114 -0.90 5.75 -9.25
N GLU A 115 -1.18 5.19 -10.42
CA GLU A 115 -1.67 3.81 -10.56
C GLU A 115 -0.67 2.79 -10.00
N LYS A 116 0.61 2.90 -10.38
CA LYS A 116 1.68 2.06 -9.83
C LYS A 116 1.77 2.17 -8.30
N LEU A 117 1.67 3.38 -7.77
CA LEU A 117 1.71 3.62 -6.32
C LEU A 117 0.53 2.96 -5.61
N ASN A 118 -0.68 3.04 -6.17
CA ASN A 118 -1.86 2.38 -5.61
C ASN A 118 -1.70 0.85 -5.58
N HIS A 119 -1.17 0.24 -6.65
CA HIS A 119 -0.89 -1.20 -6.65
C HIS A 119 0.12 -1.62 -5.58
N CYS A 120 1.13 -0.78 -5.33
CA CYS A 120 2.08 -1.02 -4.25
C CYS A 120 1.38 -1.02 -2.88
N VAL A 121 0.43 -0.11 -2.67
CA VAL A 121 -0.35 -0.03 -1.42
C VAL A 121 -1.19 -1.29 -1.24
N GLU A 122 -1.93 -1.69 -2.27
CA GLU A 122 -2.76 -2.90 -2.27
C GLU A 122 -1.93 -4.16 -1.92
N LEU A 123 -0.74 -4.28 -2.50
CA LEU A 123 0.15 -5.42 -2.24
C LEU A 123 0.64 -5.44 -0.78
N VAL A 124 1.05 -4.30 -0.24
CA VAL A 124 1.51 -4.20 1.15
C VAL A 124 0.39 -4.49 2.14
N GLU A 125 -0.83 -4.03 1.86
CA GLU A 125 -2.02 -4.34 2.67
C GLU A 125 -2.33 -5.84 2.66
N LEU A 126 -2.24 -6.49 1.49
CA LEU A 126 -2.40 -7.94 1.36
C LEU A 126 -1.33 -8.73 2.13
N LEU A 127 -0.09 -8.25 2.16
CA LEU A 127 0.98 -8.88 2.95
C LEU A 127 0.75 -8.73 4.45
N SER A 128 0.28 -7.56 4.88
CA SER A 128 -0.04 -7.28 6.28
C SER A 128 -1.19 -8.16 6.79
N SER A 129 -2.24 -8.34 5.99
CA SER A 129 -3.37 -9.22 6.35
C SER A 129 -2.96 -10.70 6.40
N HIS A 130 -2.21 -11.18 5.40
CA HIS A 130 -1.72 -12.57 5.36
C HIS A 130 -0.80 -12.92 6.55
N LEU A 131 0.00 -11.97 7.04
CA LEU A 131 0.79 -12.17 8.26
C LEU A 131 -0.06 -12.15 9.53
N SER A 132 -1.09 -11.30 9.59
CA SER A 132 -2.00 -11.22 10.73
C SER A 132 -2.85 -12.49 10.91
N ASP A 133 -3.30 -13.07 9.80
CA ASP A 133 -4.08 -14.33 9.81
C ASP A 133 -3.27 -15.52 10.34
N ARG A 134 -1.94 -15.55 10.08
CA ARG A 134 -1.05 -16.58 10.64
C ARG A 134 -0.94 -16.51 12.17
N HIS A 135 -1.16 -15.34 12.78
CA HIS A 135 -1.19 -15.20 14.23
C HIS A 135 -2.55 -15.52 14.85
N HIS A 136 -3.61 -15.59 14.04
CA HIS A 136 -4.97 -15.86 14.53
C HIS A 136 -5.44 -17.31 14.30
N SER A 137 -4.61 -18.19 13.70
CA SER A 137 -4.94 -19.61 13.61
C SER A 137 -4.95 -20.25 15.02
N PRO A 138 -6.09 -20.78 15.51
CA PRO A 138 -6.19 -21.41 16.83
C PRO A 138 -5.33 -22.68 17.01
N SER A 139 -4.59 -23.11 15.98
CA SER A 139 -3.70 -24.27 16.01
C SER A 139 -2.58 -24.16 17.05
N ASP A 140 -2.15 -22.96 17.41
CA ASP A 140 -1.15 -22.77 18.48
C ASP A 140 -1.77 -22.76 19.89
N ILE A 141 -3.06 -22.43 20.00
CA ILE A 141 -3.81 -22.46 21.27
C ILE A 141 -4.19 -23.90 21.66
N VAL A 142 -4.39 -24.79 20.67
CA VAL A 142 -4.68 -26.20 20.93
C VAL A 142 -3.42 -26.97 21.39
N ASN A 143 -2.24 -26.67 20.84
CA ASN A 143 -1.01 -27.37 21.24
C ASN A 143 -0.52 -26.99 22.64
N ASN A 144 -0.73 -25.75 23.09
CA ASN A 144 -0.29 -25.33 24.43
C ASN A 144 -1.24 -25.79 25.56
N ARG A 145 -2.38 -26.42 25.22
CA ARG A 145 -3.35 -26.97 26.19
C ARG A 145 -3.19 -28.47 26.42
N LEU A 146 -2.40 -29.16 25.60
CA LEU A 146 -2.15 -30.59 25.73
C LEU A 146 -0.89 -30.91 26.55
N ASP A 147 -0.03 -29.91 26.84
CA ASP A 147 1.27 -30.13 27.51
C ASP A 147 1.26 -29.83 29.02
N ASN A 148 0.16 -29.32 29.58
CA ASN A 148 -0.01 -29.20 31.03
C ASN A 148 -0.84 -30.38 31.55
N GLY A 149 -0.13 -31.47 31.84
CA GLY A 149 -0.67 -32.72 32.35
C GLY A 149 -1.62 -32.55 33.54
N SER A 150 -2.87 -32.95 33.32
CA SER A 150 -3.60 -33.78 34.27
C SER A 150 -4.49 -34.71 33.46
N ASP A 151 -4.21 -36.00 33.56
CA ASP A 151 -4.89 -37.07 32.85
C ASP A 151 -6.32 -37.20 33.39
N VAL A 152 -7.25 -36.43 32.82
CA VAL A 152 -8.68 -36.54 33.12
C VAL A 152 -9.36 -37.21 31.95
N LYS A 153 -9.47 -38.54 32.02
CA LYS A 153 -10.32 -39.33 31.12
C LYS A 153 -11.79 -38.97 31.35
N LEU A 154 -12.33 -38.09 30.52
CA LEU A 154 -13.77 -37.86 30.41
C LEU A 154 -14.36 -38.89 29.44
N SER A 155 -15.06 -39.90 29.97
CA SER A 155 -15.88 -40.79 29.14
C SER A 155 -17.20 -40.11 28.79
N TRP A 156 -17.47 -39.97 27.50
CA TRP A 156 -18.73 -39.48 26.98
C TRP A 156 -19.74 -40.64 26.93
N GLN A 157 -20.83 -40.57 27.69
CA GLN A 157 -21.99 -41.43 27.50
C GLN A 157 -23.17 -40.57 27.03
N PRO A 158 -23.74 -40.84 25.83
CA PRO A 158 -24.91 -40.11 25.37
C PRO A 158 -26.15 -40.52 26.18
N PRO A 159 -27.05 -39.58 26.52
CA PRO A 159 -28.34 -39.94 27.08
C PRO A 159 -29.18 -40.61 25.98
N PHE A 160 -29.62 -41.83 26.21
CA PHE A 160 -30.65 -42.46 25.40
C PHE A 160 -32.01 -41.88 25.79
N ASP A 161 -32.63 -41.14 24.88
CA ASP A 161 -34.01 -40.69 25.01
C ASP A 161 -34.97 -41.73 24.46
N VAL A 162 -35.76 -42.37 25.32
CA VAL A 162 -37.11 -42.85 24.97
C VAL A 162 -38.00 -42.77 26.21
N LEU A 163 -38.91 -41.79 26.20
CA LEU A 163 -40.09 -41.60 27.08
C LEU A 163 -39.88 -40.92 28.45
N GLY A 164 -39.97 -39.57 28.41
CA GLY A 164 -40.82 -38.83 29.36
C GLY A 164 -40.18 -38.28 30.62
N GLY A 165 -39.73 -37.02 30.55
CA GLY A 165 -39.89 -36.07 31.66
C GLY A 165 -38.64 -35.69 32.47
N ALA A 166 -38.50 -34.37 32.63
CA ALA A 166 -37.68 -33.60 33.57
C ALA A 166 -36.22 -33.26 33.18
N THR A 167 -35.97 -31.96 33.24
CA THR A 167 -34.76 -31.20 32.92
C THR A 167 -33.60 -31.49 33.88
N GLY A 168 -32.44 -31.88 33.36
CA GLY A 168 -31.19 -31.94 34.12
C GLY A 168 -30.03 -31.40 33.29
N TYR A 169 -29.37 -30.34 33.77
CA TYR A 169 -28.08 -29.91 33.23
C TYR A 169 -26.99 -30.92 33.64
N PRO A 170 -25.95 -31.13 32.83
CA PRO A 170 -24.91 -32.10 33.13
C PRO A 170 -24.15 -31.70 34.40
N THR A 171 -24.16 -32.57 35.42
CA THR A 171 -23.32 -32.42 36.61
C THR A 171 -22.03 -33.20 36.39
N ALA A 172 -20.89 -32.51 36.41
CA ALA A 172 -19.58 -33.15 36.42
C ALA A 172 -19.30 -33.68 37.84
N THR A 173 -19.20 -35.00 38.00
CA THR A 173 -18.75 -35.62 39.25
C THR A 173 -17.25 -35.89 39.16
N VAL A 174 -16.48 -35.27 40.04
CA VAL A 174 -15.05 -35.57 40.22
C VAL A 174 -14.95 -36.79 41.14
N MET A 175 -14.42 -37.90 40.63
CA MET A 175 -14.01 -39.03 41.47
C MET A 175 -12.57 -38.79 41.90
N ALA A 176 -12.36 -38.48 43.18
CA ALA A 176 -11.02 -38.48 43.77
C ALA A 176 -10.60 -39.93 44.07
N SER A 177 -9.31 -40.23 43.88
CA SER A 177 -8.70 -41.44 44.46
C SER A 177 -8.37 -41.23 45.93
#